data_AF-W7TGM5-F1
#
_entry.id   AF-W7TGM5-F1
#
_cell.length_a   1.000
_cell.length_b   1.000
_cell.length_c   1.000
_cell.angle_alpha   90.00
_cell.angle_beta   90.00
_cell.angle_gamma   90.00
#
_symmetry.space_group_name_H-M   'P 1'
#
loop_
_entity.id
_entity.type
_entity.pdbx_description
1 polymer ?
#
loop_
_entity_poly.entity_id
_entity_poly.type
_entity_poly.pdbx_seq_one_letter_code
_entity_poly.pdbx_strand_id
1 'polypeptide(L)'
;MDGSQAKTGGPVLNKRDTRIGSVRDERELGGAWRRFQRHDFPQPSPDLAAFVDHYWLVSWSYAQPYRQKIVPYPRVNLTVADDGTAVVTGVGSKHGIRVLEGDRTVVGVAFRPGGFRPFLGRPVATITDRQLPAAEIFDDIPTEPTVEAVEAPTNN
;
A
#
# COMPACT_ATOMS: atom_id res chain seq x y z
N MET A 1 -26.45 -39.26 -57.73
CA MET A 1 -25.37 -39.44 -56.74
C MET A 1 -24.26 -38.51 -57.21
N ASP A 2 -23.91 -37.43 -56.54
CA ASP A 2 -23.66 -37.28 -55.11
C ASP A 2 -23.87 -35.81 -54.72
N GLY A 3 -24.64 -35.60 -53.65
CA GLY A 3 -24.83 -34.29 -53.04
C GLY A 3 -23.93 -34.22 -51.82
N SER A 4 -22.92 -33.35 -51.85
CA SER A 4 -22.11 -33.07 -50.67
C SER A 4 -22.20 -31.58 -50.35
N GLN A 5 -23.05 -31.26 -49.37
CA GLN A 5 -22.99 -30.03 -48.61
C GLN A 5 -21.77 -30.10 -47.66
N ALA A 6 -20.81 -29.19 -47.81
CA ALA A 6 -19.87 -28.88 -46.74
C ALA A 6 -20.46 -27.75 -45.89
N LYS A 7 -20.95 -28.11 -44.69
CA LYS A 7 -21.43 -27.17 -43.69
C LYS A 7 -20.28 -26.33 -43.13
N THR A 8 -20.55 -25.04 -43.01
CA THR A 8 -19.78 -24.00 -42.36
C THR A 8 -19.54 -24.32 -40.88
N GLY A 9 -18.28 -24.47 -40.48
CA GLY A 9 -17.87 -24.51 -39.07
C GLY A 9 -17.06 -23.27 -38.74
N GLY A 10 -17.74 -22.18 -38.33
CA GLY A 10 -17.06 -21.00 -37.77
C GLY A 10 -16.38 -21.34 -36.43
N PRO A 11 -15.40 -20.53 -35.98
CA PRO A 11 -14.69 -20.80 -34.74
C PRO A 11 -15.64 -20.80 -33.54
N VAL A 12 -15.73 -21.94 -32.86
CA VAL A 12 -16.52 -22.10 -31.63
C VAL A 12 -15.67 -21.63 -30.45
N LEU A 13 -16.07 -20.52 -29.83
CA LEU A 13 -15.49 -20.04 -28.57
C LEU A 13 -15.69 -21.11 -27.49
N ASN A 14 -14.60 -21.66 -26.95
CA ASN A 14 -14.68 -22.79 -26.04
C ASN A 14 -14.74 -22.31 -24.59
N LYS A 15 -15.59 -22.92 -23.75
CA LYS A 15 -15.76 -22.54 -22.34
C LYS A 15 -14.48 -22.71 -21.49
N ARG A 16 -13.49 -23.43 -22.04
CA ARG A 16 -12.14 -23.59 -21.46
C ARG A 16 -11.26 -22.35 -21.64
N ASP A 17 -11.56 -21.49 -22.62
CA ASP A 17 -10.84 -20.23 -22.88
C ASP A 17 -11.15 -19.17 -21.80
N THR A 18 -12.23 -19.36 -21.03
CA THR A 18 -12.67 -18.45 -19.96
C THR A 18 -11.97 -18.68 -18.63
N ARG A 19 -11.12 -19.71 -18.50
CA ARG A 19 -10.27 -19.87 -17.31
C ARG A 19 -8.94 -19.17 -17.54
N ILE A 20 -8.96 -17.84 -17.44
CA ILE A 20 -7.77 -17.11 -16.97
C ILE A 20 -7.61 -17.50 -15.50
N GLY A 21 -7.02 -18.67 -15.26
CA GLY A 21 -6.45 -18.97 -13.97
C GLY A 21 -5.42 -17.89 -13.73
N SER A 22 -5.71 -16.96 -12.83
CA SER A 22 -4.74 -15.99 -12.34
C SER A 22 -3.54 -16.79 -11.86
N VAL A 23 -2.51 -16.91 -12.68
CA VAL A 23 -1.24 -17.50 -12.26
C VAL A 23 -0.77 -16.61 -11.12
N ARG A 24 -0.74 -17.20 -9.92
CA ARG A 24 -0.33 -16.47 -8.72
C ARG A 24 1.12 -16.05 -8.92
N ASP A 25 1.39 -14.78 -8.71
CA ASP A 25 2.74 -14.22 -8.85
C ASP A 25 3.71 -15.02 -7.98
N GLU A 26 4.86 -15.42 -8.53
CA GLU A 26 5.84 -16.26 -7.84
C GLU A 26 6.29 -15.65 -6.50
N ARG A 27 6.28 -14.31 -6.41
CA ARG A 27 6.64 -13.56 -5.20
C ARG A 27 5.64 -13.78 -4.06
N GLU A 28 4.41 -14.19 -4.36
CA GLU A 28 3.40 -14.52 -3.35
C GLU A 28 3.52 -15.94 -2.79
N LEU A 29 4.33 -16.81 -3.42
CA LEU A 29 4.43 -18.22 -3.06
C LEU A 29 5.50 -18.44 -2.00
N GLY A 30 5.16 -19.18 -0.92
CA GLY A 30 6.13 -19.64 0.07
C GLY A 30 6.98 -18.55 0.73
N GLY A 31 6.50 -17.31 0.80
CA GLY A 31 7.25 -16.18 1.35
C GLY A 31 8.36 -15.65 0.43
N ALA A 32 8.32 -15.97 -0.86
CA ALA A 32 9.32 -15.55 -1.85
C ALA A 32 9.54 -14.02 -1.90
N TRP A 33 8.53 -13.22 -1.58
CA TRP A 33 8.62 -11.77 -1.44
C TRP A 33 9.78 -11.33 -0.55
N ARG A 34 10.14 -12.10 0.49
CA ARG A 34 11.24 -11.80 1.41
C ARG A 34 12.61 -11.75 0.74
N ARG A 35 12.76 -12.31 -0.47
CA ARG A 35 14.00 -12.18 -1.25
C ARG A 35 14.19 -10.75 -1.74
N PHE A 36 13.09 -10.09 -2.08
CA PHE A 36 13.06 -8.79 -2.76
C PHE A 36 12.64 -7.64 -1.86
N GLN A 37 12.07 -7.93 -0.69
CA GLN A 37 11.52 -6.94 0.21
C GLN A 37 12.01 -7.20 1.65
N ARG A 38 12.23 -6.12 2.40
CA ARG A 38 12.59 -6.12 3.82
C ARG A 38 11.56 -5.32 4.59
N HIS A 39 11.25 -5.77 5.81
CA HIS A 39 10.35 -5.09 6.74
C HIS A 39 11.03 -4.91 8.09
N ASP A 40 10.82 -3.75 8.69
CA ASP A 40 11.16 -3.47 10.08
C ASP A 40 9.97 -2.80 10.77
N PHE A 41 9.83 -3.00 12.08
CA PHE A 41 8.70 -2.49 12.87
C PHE A 41 9.15 -1.80 14.17
N PRO A 42 9.85 -0.65 14.07
CA PRO A 42 10.28 0.10 15.25
C PRO A 42 9.11 0.58 16.11
N GLN A 43 9.36 0.67 17.41
CA GLN A 43 8.40 1.24 18.36
C GLN A 43 8.56 2.76 18.43
N PRO A 44 7.46 3.50 18.69
CA PRO A 44 7.53 4.94 18.84
C PRO A 44 8.29 5.35 20.10
N SER A 45 8.89 6.54 20.05
CA SER A 45 9.37 7.20 21.26
C SER A 45 8.24 7.41 22.29
N PRO A 46 8.57 7.51 23.59
CA PRO A 46 7.56 7.68 24.64
C PRO A 46 6.61 8.85 24.42
N ASP A 47 7.10 9.95 23.84
CA ASP A 47 6.32 11.17 23.60
C ASP A 47 5.25 10.98 22.51
N LEU A 48 5.48 10.07 21.56
CA LEU A 48 4.55 9.76 20.47
C LEU A 48 3.70 8.51 20.73
N ALA A 49 4.03 7.71 21.75
CA ALA A 49 3.35 6.45 22.05
C ALA A 49 1.83 6.60 22.36
N ALA A 50 1.37 7.79 22.72
CA ALA A 50 -0.05 8.08 22.90
C ALA A 50 -0.83 8.14 21.56
N PHE A 51 -0.15 8.51 20.47
CA PHE A 51 -0.76 8.74 19.16
C PHE A 51 -0.40 7.66 18.15
N VAL A 52 0.85 7.20 18.19
CA VAL A 52 1.45 6.21 17.29
C VAL A 52 1.39 4.84 17.95
N ASP A 53 0.99 3.82 17.20
CA ASP A 53 1.05 2.44 17.65
C ASP A 53 2.41 1.81 17.33
N HIS A 54 2.88 1.97 16.10
CA HIS A 54 4.19 1.51 15.63
C HIS A 54 4.56 2.19 14.32
N TYR A 55 5.84 2.14 13.99
CA TYR A 55 6.31 2.41 12.63
C TYR A 55 6.42 1.11 11.85
N TRP A 56 6.33 1.22 10.54
CA TRP A 56 6.67 0.13 9.62
C TRP A 56 7.58 0.70 8.54
N LEU A 57 8.73 0.07 8.34
CA LEU A 57 9.66 0.43 7.28
C LEU A 57 9.66 -0.71 6.27
N VAL A 58 9.61 -0.35 5.00
CA VAL A 58 9.66 -1.30 3.92
C VAL A 58 10.60 -0.80 2.85
N SER A 59 11.54 -1.65 2.48
CA SER A 59 12.36 -1.45 1.28
C SER A 59 12.21 -2.63 0.36
N TRP A 60 12.28 -2.37 -0.95
CA TRP A 60 12.22 -3.41 -1.96
C TRP A 60 13.10 -3.11 -3.15
N SER A 61 13.42 -4.16 -3.89
CA SER A 61 14.07 -4.12 -5.19
C SER A 61 13.32 -5.06 -6.14
N TYR A 62 12.58 -4.48 -7.10
CA TYR A 62 11.80 -5.22 -8.08
C TYR A 62 12.14 -4.80 -9.50
N ALA A 63 12.79 -5.70 -10.24
CA ALA A 63 13.09 -5.51 -11.66
C ALA A 63 11.82 -5.48 -12.55
N GLN A 64 10.72 -6.08 -12.09
CA GLN A 64 9.43 -6.07 -12.77
C GLN A 64 8.32 -5.67 -11.79
N PRO A 65 7.29 -4.92 -12.22
CA PRO A 65 6.20 -4.51 -11.35
C PRO A 65 5.56 -5.65 -10.57
N TYR A 66 5.38 -5.45 -9.27
CA TYR A 66 4.70 -6.38 -8.37
C TYR A 66 3.37 -5.80 -7.91
N ARG A 67 2.26 -6.45 -8.28
CA ARG A 67 0.92 -6.04 -7.84
C ARG A 67 0.60 -6.67 -6.50
N GLN A 68 1.06 -6.03 -5.43
CA GLN A 68 0.81 -6.51 -4.08
C GLN A 68 -0.60 -6.14 -3.61
N LYS A 69 -1.35 -7.14 -3.12
CA LYS A 69 -2.60 -6.90 -2.40
C LYS A 69 -2.31 -6.42 -0.99
N ILE A 70 -2.83 -5.24 -0.64
CA ILE A 70 -2.72 -4.65 0.70
C ILE A 70 -4.07 -4.79 1.40
N VAL A 71 -4.06 -5.44 2.56
CA VAL A 71 -5.20 -5.53 3.47
C VAL A 71 -5.07 -4.34 4.43
N PRO A 72 -5.96 -3.33 4.38
CA PRO A 72 -5.88 -2.25 5.35
C PRO A 72 -6.27 -2.76 6.74
N TYR A 73 -5.48 -2.40 7.74
CA TYR A 73 -5.97 -2.37 9.11
C TYR A 73 -6.85 -1.13 9.29
N PRO A 74 -7.86 -1.15 10.20
CA PRO A 74 -8.77 -0.02 10.38
C PRO A 74 -8.11 1.13 11.16
N ARG A 75 -7.09 1.73 10.55
CA ARG A 75 -6.21 2.75 11.14
C ARG A 75 -5.87 3.80 10.09
N VAL A 76 -5.58 5.00 10.56
CA VAL A 76 -4.95 6.03 9.72
C VAL A 76 -3.46 5.72 9.63
N ASN A 77 -2.90 5.87 8.44
CA ASN A 77 -1.46 5.74 8.22
C ASN A 77 -0.91 7.00 7.56
N LEU A 78 0.24 7.48 8.01
CA LEU A 78 1.09 8.38 7.23
C LEU A 78 2.14 7.51 6.53
N THR A 79 2.41 7.75 5.25
CA THR A 79 3.49 7.10 4.50
C THR A 79 4.37 8.16 3.88
N VAL A 80 5.68 7.99 3.99
CA VAL A 80 6.70 8.87 3.41
C VAL A 80 7.62 8.01 2.57
N ALA A 81 7.70 8.33 1.28
CA ALA A 81 8.56 7.64 0.33
C ALA A 81 9.90 8.36 0.17
N ASP A 82 10.89 7.61 -0.32
CA ASP A 82 12.22 8.07 -0.70
C ASP A 82 12.30 9.19 -1.74
N ASP A 83 11.22 9.48 -2.46
CA ASP A 83 11.11 10.65 -3.34
C ASP A 83 10.47 11.87 -2.67
N GLY A 84 10.31 11.82 -1.34
CA GLY A 84 9.67 12.87 -0.53
C GLY A 84 8.14 12.86 -0.58
N THR A 85 7.52 11.94 -1.33
CA THR A 85 6.05 11.84 -1.37
C THR A 85 5.52 11.40 -0.02
N ALA A 86 4.71 12.26 0.61
CA ALA A 86 4.06 11.98 1.89
C ALA A 86 2.53 11.98 1.77
N VAL A 87 1.89 10.90 2.23
CA VAL A 87 0.44 10.67 2.08
C VAL A 87 -0.16 10.17 3.38
N VAL A 88 -1.25 10.80 3.81
CA VAL A 88 -2.12 10.29 4.86
C VAL A 88 -3.23 9.45 4.24
N THR A 89 -3.25 8.17 4.56
CA THR A 89 -4.30 7.23 4.19
C THR A 89 -5.25 7.07 5.36
N GLY A 90 -6.53 7.44 5.18
CA GLY A 90 -7.55 7.22 6.17
C GLY A 90 -7.91 5.74 6.34
N VAL A 91 -8.86 5.46 7.23
CA VAL A 91 -9.34 4.11 7.49
C VAL A 91 -9.91 3.51 6.19
N GLY A 92 -9.33 2.39 5.73
CA GLY A 92 -9.79 1.68 4.54
C GLY A 92 -10.86 0.64 4.85
N SER A 93 -11.97 0.65 4.10
CA SER A 93 -13.05 -0.33 4.17
C SER A 93 -12.83 -1.54 3.25
N LYS A 94 -11.86 -1.44 2.32
CA LYS A 94 -11.61 -2.44 1.28
C LYS A 94 -10.12 -2.66 1.08
N HIS A 95 -9.79 -3.86 0.62
CA HIS A 95 -8.42 -4.19 0.21
C HIS A 95 -8.01 -3.35 -1.01
N GLY A 96 -6.77 -2.90 -1.01
CA GLY A 96 -6.16 -2.17 -2.13
C GLY A 96 -5.18 -3.05 -2.90
N ILE A 97 -4.82 -2.62 -4.12
CA ILE A 97 -3.66 -3.12 -4.84
C ILE A 97 -2.64 -2.00 -4.89
N ARG A 98 -1.41 -2.27 -4.46
CA ARG A 98 -0.27 -1.40 -4.66
C ARG A 98 0.67 -2.03 -5.66
N VAL A 99 1.11 -1.25 -6.64
CA VAL A 99 2.13 -1.68 -7.59
C VAL A 99 3.48 -1.24 -7.04
N LEU A 100 4.37 -2.20 -6.78
CA LEU A 100 5.73 -1.97 -6.30
C LEU A 100 6.69 -2.18 -7.47
N GLU A 101 7.47 -1.15 -7.78
CA GLU A 101 8.36 -1.09 -8.93
C GLU A 101 9.71 -0.52 -8.52
N GLY A 102 10.77 -0.93 -9.23
CA GLY A 102 12.12 -0.44 -9.03
C GLY A 102 12.66 -0.72 -7.63
N ASP A 103 13.62 0.11 -7.24
CA ASP A 103 14.22 0.12 -5.91
C ASP A 103 13.60 1.26 -5.12
N ARG A 104 12.89 0.96 -4.04
CA ARG A 104 12.26 2.00 -3.22
C ARG A 104 12.30 1.69 -1.73
N THR A 105 12.25 2.76 -0.93
CA THR A 105 12.07 2.71 0.52
C THR A 105 10.90 3.60 0.95
N VAL A 106 10.11 3.10 1.90
CA VAL A 106 8.97 3.81 2.50
C VAL A 106 9.01 3.58 4.01
N VAL A 107 8.81 4.65 4.76
CA VAL A 107 8.43 4.57 6.18
C VAL A 107 6.95 4.87 6.29
N GLY A 108 6.28 4.19 7.21
CA GLY A 108 4.92 4.52 7.58
C GLY A 108 4.70 4.55 9.08
N VAL A 109 3.76 5.40 9.46
CA VAL A 109 3.30 5.61 10.83
C VAL A 109 1.92 5.02 10.95
N ALA A 110 1.75 4.00 11.77
CA ALA A 110 0.44 3.47 12.11
C ALA A 110 -0.10 4.18 13.35
N PHE A 111 -1.12 5.04 13.18
CA PHE A 111 -1.73 5.72 14.32
C PHE A 111 -2.62 4.77 15.12
N ARG A 112 -2.68 4.99 16.45
CA ARG A 112 -3.63 4.30 17.32
C ARG A 112 -5.06 4.66 16.92
N PRO A 113 -6.05 3.76 17.08
CA PRO A 113 -7.45 4.11 16.93
C PRO A 113 -7.82 5.34 17.78
N GLY A 114 -8.32 6.40 17.13
CA GLY A 114 -8.62 7.69 17.78
C GLY A 114 -7.43 8.64 17.96
N GLY A 115 -6.19 8.15 17.83
CA GLY A 115 -4.96 8.94 18.03
C GLY A 115 -4.69 10.00 16.95
N PHE A 116 -5.35 9.90 15.79
CA PHE A 116 -5.13 10.84 14.68
C PHE A 116 -5.99 12.13 14.75
N ARG A 117 -7.06 12.13 15.55
CA ARG A 117 -8.01 13.26 15.59
C ARG A 117 -7.37 14.61 15.96
N PRO A 118 -6.40 14.70 16.89
CA PRO A 118 -5.74 15.97 17.23
C PRO A 118 -5.05 16.63 16.03
N PHE A 119 -4.41 15.86 15.16
CA PHE A 119 -3.70 16.37 13.98
C PHE A 119 -4.68 16.80 12.87
N LEU A 120 -5.73 16.00 12.66
CA LEU A 120 -6.68 16.26 11.58
C LEU A 120 -7.60 17.48 11.83
N GLY A 121 -7.83 17.86 13.10
CA GLY A 121 -8.71 18.97 13.48
C GLY A 121 -10.21 18.74 13.21
N ARG A 122 -10.60 17.61 12.61
CA ARG A 122 -11.98 17.23 12.27
C ARG A 122 -12.20 15.72 12.47
N PRO A 123 -13.45 15.21 12.43
CA PRO A 123 -13.71 13.78 12.60
C PRO A 123 -12.96 12.92 11.57
N VAL A 124 -12.32 11.84 12.02
CA VAL A 124 -11.59 10.89 11.13
C VAL A 124 -12.48 10.28 10.07
N ALA A 125 -13.79 10.15 10.33
CA ALA A 125 -14.78 9.70 9.34
C ALA A 125 -14.77 10.55 8.05
N THR A 126 -14.31 11.80 8.11
CA THR A 126 -14.20 12.68 6.92
C THR A 126 -13.12 12.22 5.92
N ILE A 127 -12.19 11.37 6.34
CA ILE A 127 -11.08 10.86 5.54
C ILE A 127 -11.14 9.34 5.32
N THR A 128 -12.19 8.66 5.76
CA THR A 128 -12.42 7.23 5.49
C THR A 128 -12.40 6.97 3.98
N ASP A 129 -11.69 5.92 3.57
CA ASP A 129 -11.47 5.55 2.17
C ASP A 129 -10.82 6.64 1.30
N ARG A 130 -10.13 7.61 1.91
CA ARG A 130 -9.42 8.70 1.22
C ARG A 130 -7.93 8.67 1.48
N GLN A 131 -7.19 9.22 0.53
CA GLN A 131 -5.80 9.59 0.66
C GLN A 131 -5.69 11.10 0.53
N LEU A 132 -4.94 11.72 1.42
CA LEU A 132 -4.66 13.15 1.41
C LEU A 132 -3.14 13.35 1.35
N PRO A 133 -2.64 14.33 0.60
CA PRO A 133 -1.27 14.82 0.79
C PRO A 133 -1.03 15.15 2.27
N ALA A 134 0.11 14.75 2.81
CA ALA A 134 0.43 15.04 4.22
C ALA A 134 0.46 16.55 4.50
N ALA A 135 0.81 17.36 3.50
CA ALA A 135 0.82 18.83 3.53
C ALA A 135 -0.54 19.48 3.82
N GLU A 136 -1.65 18.75 3.67
CA GLU A 136 -2.96 19.27 4.06
C GLU A 136 -3.22 19.20 5.56
N ILE A 137 -2.35 18.51 6.32
CA ILE A 137 -2.54 18.19 7.75
C ILE A 137 -1.33 18.62 8.58
N PHE A 138 -0.13 18.47 8.05
CA PHE A 138 1.12 18.77 8.75
C PHE A 138 1.86 19.90 8.03
N ASP A 139 2.34 20.87 8.81
CA ASP A 139 3.11 22.01 8.29
C ASP A 139 4.55 21.62 7.92
N ASP A 140 5.15 20.69 8.67
CA ASP A 140 6.47 20.14 8.41
C ASP A 140 6.35 18.66 8.02
N ILE A 141 6.96 18.31 6.88
CA ILE A 141 6.84 16.99 6.29
C ILE A 141 8.25 16.41 6.14
N PRO A 142 8.52 15.23 6.71
CA PRO A 142 9.79 14.56 6.49
C PRO A 142 10.00 14.26 5.01
N THR A 143 11.19 14.59 4.50
CA THR A 143 11.60 14.30 3.12
C THR A 143 12.30 12.96 2.97
N GLU A 144 12.70 12.36 4.09
CA GLU A 144 13.43 11.10 4.12
C GLU A 144 12.57 9.99 4.75
N PRO A 145 12.68 8.74 4.24
CA PRO A 145 11.86 7.63 4.73
C PRO A 145 12.52 6.95 5.95
N THR A 146 12.77 7.72 7.02
CA THR A 146 13.39 7.24 8.26
C THR A 146 12.50 7.51 9.47
N VAL A 147 12.68 6.75 10.56
CA VAL A 147 11.93 7.01 11.81
C VAL A 147 12.36 8.35 12.41
N GLU A 148 13.66 8.63 12.36
CA GLU A 148 14.27 9.83 12.89
C GLU A 148 13.73 11.09 12.21
N ALA A 149 13.54 11.07 10.88
CA ALA A 149 12.92 12.19 10.17
C ALA A 149 11.45 12.37 10.53
N VAL A 150 10.71 11.28 10.73
CA VAL A 150 9.29 11.32 11.10
C VAL A 150 9.08 11.76 12.56
N GLU A 151 10.00 11.43 13.46
CA GLU A 151 9.97 11.87 14.86
C GLU A 151 10.64 13.23 15.09
N ALA A 152 11.28 13.80 14.08
CA ALA A 152 11.95 15.08 14.20
C ALA A 152 10.96 16.14 14.70
N PRO A 153 11.33 16.93 15.72
CA PRO A 153 10.46 17.98 16.21
C PRO A 153 10.19 18.98 15.08
N THR A 154 8.91 19.27 14.84
CA THR A 154 8.49 20.32 13.91
C THR A 154 9.17 21.63 14.32
N ASN A 155 9.92 22.24 13.41
CA ASN A 155 10.54 23.55 13.65
C ASN A 155 9.46 24.64 13.56
N ASN A 156 8.67 24.74 14.63
CA ASN A 156 7.67 25.76 15.00
C ASN A 156 7.21 26.76 13.93
#